data_AF-A0AAW2VDL7-F1
#
_entry.id   AF-A0AAW2VDL7-F1
#
_cell.length_a   1.000
_cell.length_b   1.000
_cell.length_c   1.000
_cell.angle_alpha   90.00
_cell.angle_beta   90.00
_cell.angle_gamma   90.00
#
_symmetry.space_group_name_H-M   'P 1'
#
loop_
_entity.id
_entity.type
_entity.pdbx_description
1 polymer ?
#
loop_
_entity_poly.entity_id
_entity_poly.type
_entity_poly.pdbx_seq_one_letter_code
_entity_poly.pdbx_strand_id
1 'polypeptide(L)'
;MDAECILGIDLFGRATMDKLIWHYDKKGEFSVRSAYLVEVERRQEGSCLVSERSWKFIWSPKIPPKVSLFAWRCTLDALPITDRLNHRGVAVEVGCGRCGGEKEDILHMLFHYSYARLVWALSGIRWESIVCSGPSVEAWFRDVHLELGGIYWVLFLTICWATWGSRNQWLFKGRDTEAQEVVSLARRICVATEAVKNIDDGRGVNNVI
;
A
#
# COMPACT_ATOMS: atom_id res chain seq x y z
N MET A 1 -4.07 -43.84 27.98
CA MET A 1 -4.54 -42.91 29.04
C MET A 1 -5.66 -42.03 28.52
N ASP A 2 -5.47 -41.25 27.45
CA ASP A 2 -6.54 -40.35 26.96
C ASP A 2 -7.80 -41.07 26.45
N ALA A 3 -7.65 -42.23 25.80
CA ALA A 3 -8.79 -42.99 25.27
C ALA A 3 -9.74 -43.50 26.37
N GLU A 4 -9.21 -43.92 27.53
CA GLU A 4 -10.03 -44.35 28.66
C GLU A 4 -10.71 -43.16 29.35
N CYS A 5 -10.03 -42.02 29.45
CA CYS A 5 -10.61 -40.79 29.99
C CYS A 5 -11.76 -40.26 29.13
N ILE A 6 -11.65 -40.35 27.80
CA ILE A 6 -12.70 -39.90 26.85
C ILE A 6 -13.95 -40.77 26.97
N LEU A 7 -13.79 -42.10 27.15
CA LEU A 7 -14.90 -43.03 27.32
C LEU A 7 -15.61 -42.91 28.69
N GLY A 8 -14.96 -42.27 29.68
CA GLY A 8 -15.54 -41.99 30.99
C GLY A 8 -16.31 -40.68 31.10
N ILE A 9 -16.38 -39.88 30.02
CA ILE A 9 -17.18 -38.66 30.00
C ILE A 9 -18.66 -39.07 29.92
N ASP A 10 -19.39 -38.81 31.01
CA ASP A 10 -20.83 -39.04 31.05
C ASP A 10 -21.52 -38.13 30.03
N LEU A 11 -21.86 -38.69 28.87
CA LEU A 11 -22.64 -38.01 27.86
C LEU A 11 -24.06 -37.88 28.43
N PHE A 12 -24.33 -36.74 29.08
CA PHE A 12 -25.65 -36.39 29.59
C PHE A 12 -26.73 -36.87 28.62
N GLY A 13 -27.57 -37.81 29.06
CA GLY A 13 -28.57 -38.52 28.23
C GLY A 13 -29.72 -37.66 27.70
N ARG A 14 -29.53 -36.35 27.58
CA ARG A 14 -30.41 -35.44 26.86
C ARG A 14 -29.59 -34.78 25.76
N ALA A 15 -29.87 -35.17 24.52
CA ALA A 15 -29.44 -34.43 23.35
C ALA A 15 -30.10 -33.04 23.38
N THR A 16 -29.43 -32.06 23.98
CA THR A 16 -29.78 -30.65 23.86
C THR A 16 -29.22 -30.12 22.55
N MET A 17 -29.93 -29.20 21.89
CA MET A 17 -29.39 -28.56 20.70
C MET A 17 -28.12 -27.77 21.03
N ASP A 18 -27.14 -27.85 20.12
CA ASP A 18 -25.92 -27.08 20.20
C ASP A 18 -26.21 -25.58 20.31
N LYS A 19 -25.41 -24.89 21.12
CA LYS A 19 -25.51 -23.45 21.32
C LYS A 19 -24.14 -22.81 21.13
N LEU A 20 -24.13 -21.65 20.49
CA LEU A 20 -22.93 -20.80 20.45
C LEU A 20 -22.71 -20.21 21.85
N ILE A 21 -21.52 -20.47 22.41
CA ILE A 21 -21.10 -19.98 23.72
C ILE A 21 -19.87 -19.09 23.53
N TRP A 22 -19.95 -17.87 24.04
CA TRP A 22 -18.84 -16.94 24.05
C TRP A 22 -17.91 -17.26 25.23
N HIS A 23 -16.79 -17.93 24.94
CA HIS A 23 -15.84 -18.43 25.95
C HIS A 23 -15.25 -17.33 26.86
N TYR A 24 -15.24 -16.07 26.40
CA TYR A 24 -14.69 -14.94 27.13
C TYR A 24 -15.72 -14.21 28.02
N ASP A 25 -16.88 -14.82 28.25
CA ASP A 25 -17.82 -14.38 29.27
C ASP A 25 -18.21 -15.55 30.17
N LYS A 26 -18.31 -15.31 31.48
CA LYS A 26 -18.61 -16.36 32.46
C LYS A 26 -20.01 -16.96 32.31
N LYS A 27 -20.94 -16.23 31.67
CA LYS A 27 -22.29 -16.72 31.35
C LYS A 27 -22.38 -17.28 29.94
N GLY A 28 -21.30 -17.19 29.16
CA GLY A 28 -21.27 -17.65 27.77
C GLY A 28 -21.97 -16.71 26.79
N GLU A 29 -22.32 -15.49 27.21
CA GLU A 29 -23.09 -14.55 26.40
C GLU A 29 -22.17 -13.62 25.61
N PHE A 30 -22.46 -13.45 24.32
CA PHE A 30 -21.73 -12.50 23.50
C PHE A 30 -22.15 -11.05 23.80
N SER A 31 -21.17 -10.18 24.03
CA SER A 31 -21.38 -8.73 24.01
C SER A 31 -20.24 -8.02 23.29
N VAL A 32 -20.54 -6.90 22.63
CA VAL A 32 -19.53 -6.03 21.99
C VAL A 32 -18.46 -5.60 23.01
N ARG A 33 -18.86 -5.35 24.26
CA ARG A 33 -17.95 -5.02 25.35
C ARG A 33 -16.95 -6.15 25.63
N SER A 34 -17.42 -7.38 25.80
CA SER A 34 -16.55 -8.54 26.03
C SER A 34 -15.63 -8.82 24.83
N ALA A 35 -16.13 -8.68 23.60
CA ALA A 35 -15.33 -8.83 22.39
C ALA A 35 -14.23 -7.76 22.29
N TYR A 36 -14.55 -6.50 22.65
CA TYR A 36 -13.57 -5.43 22.68
C TYR A 36 -12.47 -5.66 23.72
N LEU A 37 -12.82 -6.11 24.92
CA LEU A 37 -11.85 -6.41 25.97
C LEU A 37 -10.89 -7.52 25.55
N VAL A 38 -11.39 -8.59 24.94
CA VAL A 38 -10.56 -9.67 24.38
C VAL A 38 -9.60 -9.16 23.32
N GLU A 39 -10.05 -8.27 22.44
CA GLU A 39 -9.18 -7.66 21.42
C GLU A 39 -8.11 -6.75 22.04
N VAL A 40 -8.45 -6.01 23.11
CA VAL A 40 -7.48 -5.19 23.86
C VAL A 40 -6.46 -6.06 24.58
N GLU A 41 -6.89 -7.12 25.26
CA GLU A 41 -6.01 -8.08 25.94
C GLU A 41 -5.12 -8.83 24.94
N ARG A 42 -5.66 -9.26 23.78
CA ARG A 42 -4.86 -9.84 22.68
C ARG A 42 -3.77 -8.91 22.17
N ARG A 43 -4.00 -7.59 22.19
CA ARG A 43 -2.99 -6.59 21.82
C ARG A 43 -1.93 -6.36 22.91
N GLN A 44 -2.23 -6.72 24.15
CA GLN A 44 -1.30 -6.58 25.28
C GLN A 44 -0.47 -7.86 25.50
N GLU A 45 -1.09 -9.05 25.37
CA GLU A 45 -0.42 -10.35 25.52
C GLU A 45 0.27 -10.79 24.23
N GLY A 46 -0.30 -10.42 23.09
CA GLY A 46 0.42 -10.42 21.83
C GLY A 46 1.20 -9.13 21.72
N SER A 47 2.50 -9.17 22.00
CA SER A 47 3.43 -8.49 21.10
C SER A 47 3.19 -9.09 19.72
N CYS A 48 2.15 -8.60 19.05
CA CYS A 48 1.98 -8.91 17.66
C CYS A 48 3.23 -8.33 17.02
N LEU A 49 4.08 -9.22 16.52
CA LEU A 49 5.13 -8.93 15.56
C LEU A 49 4.56 -8.37 14.23
N VAL A 50 3.38 -7.72 14.26
CA VAL A 50 3.11 -6.61 13.39
C VAL A 50 4.09 -5.55 13.87
N SER A 51 5.30 -5.55 13.30
CA SER A 51 6.14 -4.35 13.31
C SER A 51 5.19 -3.19 13.12
N GLU A 52 5.21 -2.18 13.99
CA GLU A 52 4.33 -1.03 13.84
C GLU A 52 4.57 -0.49 12.42
N ARG A 53 3.76 -0.93 11.46
CA ARG A 53 3.87 -0.55 10.05
C ARG A 53 3.36 0.87 10.03
N SER A 54 4.26 1.76 10.41
CA SER A 54 4.04 3.17 10.46
C SER A 54 4.04 3.62 9.02
N TRP A 55 2.83 3.76 8.46
CA TRP A 55 2.60 4.30 7.14
C TRP A 55 2.72 5.83 7.11
N LYS A 56 3.28 6.45 8.17
CA LYS A 56 3.46 7.91 8.29
C LYS A 56 4.26 8.50 7.13
N PHE A 57 5.18 7.73 6.55
CA PHE A 57 5.94 8.16 5.37
C PHE A 57 5.07 8.25 4.10
N ILE A 58 3.95 7.52 4.02
CA ILE A 58 2.98 7.59 2.91
C ILE A 58 1.84 8.57 3.22
N TRP A 59 1.33 8.56 4.45
CA TRP A 59 0.24 9.42 4.92
C TRP A 59 0.76 10.72 5.52
N SER A 60 1.63 11.40 4.77
CA SER A 60 2.07 12.75 5.11
C SER A 60 1.11 13.77 4.49
N PRO A 61 0.77 14.87 5.19
CA PRO A 61 -0.04 15.91 4.59
C PRO A 61 0.63 16.53 3.35
N LYS A 62 1.96 16.38 3.19
CA LYS A 62 2.75 16.84 2.01
C LYS A 62 2.47 16.05 0.75
N ILE A 63 1.79 14.92 0.85
CA ILE A 63 1.49 14.03 -0.26
C ILE A 63 0.00 14.17 -0.58
N PRO A 64 -0.39 14.42 -1.84
CA PRO A 64 -1.79 14.46 -2.21
C PRO A 64 -2.50 13.15 -1.83
N PRO A 65 -3.73 13.19 -1.27
CA PRO A 65 -4.42 11.97 -0.81
C PRO A 65 -4.52 10.85 -1.86
N LYS A 66 -4.71 11.22 -3.13
CA LYS A 66 -4.72 10.27 -4.26
C LYS A 66 -3.38 9.55 -4.47
N VAL A 67 -2.27 10.24 -4.23
CA VAL A 67 -0.91 9.70 -4.33
C VAL A 67 -0.62 8.81 -3.12
N SER A 68 -1.02 9.23 -1.91
CA SER A 68 -0.91 8.41 -0.69
C SER A 68 -1.69 7.11 -0.81
N LEU A 69 -2.94 7.17 -1.29
CA LEU A 69 -3.77 5.98 -1.50
C LEU A 69 -3.14 5.02 -2.52
N PHE A 70 -2.59 5.55 -3.60
CA PHE A 70 -1.86 4.75 -4.59
C PHE A 70 -0.63 4.09 -3.98
N ALA A 71 0.23 4.85 -3.30
CA ALA A 71 1.45 4.34 -2.69
C ALA A 71 1.16 3.26 -1.64
N TRP A 72 0.12 3.46 -0.82
CA TRP A 72 -0.34 2.45 0.15
C TRP A 72 -0.87 1.18 -0.53
N ARG A 73 -1.48 1.27 -1.72
CA ARG A 73 -1.84 0.08 -2.50
C ARG A 73 -0.62 -0.62 -3.09
N CYS A 74 0.43 0.12 -3.46
CA CYS A 74 1.68 -0.49 -3.94
C CYS A 74 2.31 -1.37 -2.86
N THR A 75 2.40 -0.86 -1.65
CA THR A 75 3.04 -1.54 -0.52
C THR A 75 2.22 -2.71 0.04
N LEU A 76 0.92 -2.75 -0.25
CA LEU A 76 0.05 -3.89 0.02
C LEU A 76 -0.06 -4.86 -1.17
N ASP A 77 0.72 -4.67 -2.23
CA ASP A 77 0.66 -5.48 -3.45
C ASP A 77 -0.76 -5.56 -4.06
N ALA A 78 -1.52 -4.47 -3.90
CA ALA A 78 -2.95 -4.41 -4.18
C ALA A 78 -3.30 -3.65 -5.45
N LEU A 79 -2.31 -3.23 -6.26
CA LEU A 79 -2.56 -2.58 -7.54
C LEU A 79 -3.15 -3.57 -8.56
N PRO A 80 -4.08 -3.11 -9.43
CA PRO A 80 -4.67 -3.94 -10.48
C PRO A 80 -3.71 -4.06 -11.68
N ILE A 81 -2.63 -4.83 -11.49
CA ILE A 81 -1.68 -5.23 -12.54
C ILE A 81 -1.91 -6.69 -12.93
N THR A 82 -1.48 -7.09 -14.13
CA THR A 82 -1.86 -8.39 -14.69
C THR A 82 -1.45 -9.57 -13.79
N ASP A 83 -0.26 -9.52 -13.17
CA ASP A 83 0.15 -10.55 -12.21
C ASP A 83 -0.81 -10.67 -11.01
N ARG A 84 -1.19 -9.53 -10.41
CA ARG A 84 -2.07 -9.50 -9.24
C ARG A 84 -3.51 -9.85 -9.59
N LEU A 85 -3.96 -9.52 -10.80
CA LEU A 85 -5.27 -9.94 -11.32
C LEU A 85 -5.32 -11.45 -11.56
N ASN A 86 -4.28 -12.00 -12.19
CA ASN A 86 -4.16 -13.44 -12.41
C ASN A 86 -4.07 -14.23 -11.10
N HIS A 87 -3.30 -13.73 -10.12
CA HIS A 87 -3.25 -14.31 -8.77
C HIS A 87 -4.63 -14.31 -8.07
N ARG A 88 -5.52 -13.40 -8.44
CA ARG A 88 -6.90 -13.33 -7.92
C ARG A 88 -7.90 -14.12 -8.77
N GLY A 89 -7.43 -14.92 -9.72
CA GLY A 89 -8.27 -15.76 -10.58
C GLY A 89 -8.96 -15.00 -11.72
N VAL A 90 -8.55 -13.76 -12.01
CA VAL A 90 -9.05 -13.03 -13.19
C VAL A 90 -8.22 -13.45 -14.40
N ALA A 91 -8.89 -14.02 -15.41
CA ALA A 91 -8.24 -14.40 -16.66
C ALA A 91 -7.77 -13.15 -17.43
N VAL A 92 -6.47 -12.86 -17.35
CA VAL A 92 -5.80 -11.79 -18.08
C VAL A 92 -4.49 -12.30 -18.66
N GLU A 93 -4.06 -11.74 -19.78
CA GLU A 93 -2.70 -12.00 -20.27
C GLU A 93 -1.68 -11.45 -19.27
N VAL A 94 -0.73 -12.30 -18.87
CA VAL A 94 0.23 -11.99 -17.80
C VAL A 94 1.31 -11.01 -18.26
N GLY A 95 1.51 -10.87 -19.58
CA GLY A 95 2.45 -9.91 -20.15
C GLY A 95 2.07 -8.46 -19.88
N CYS A 96 3.05 -7.57 -19.82
CA CYS A 96 2.81 -6.14 -19.76
C CYS A 96 2.21 -5.66 -21.09
N GLY A 97 0.97 -5.18 -21.06
CA GLY A 97 0.28 -4.67 -22.26
C GLY A 97 0.87 -3.39 -22.88
N ARG A 98 2.01 -2.91 -22.37
CA ARG A 98 2.78 -1.81 -22.96
C ARG A 98 4.10 -2.25 -23.57
N CYS A 99 4.84 -3.17 -22.95
CA CYS A 99 6.11 -3.67 -23.49
C CYS A 99 5.97 -4.98 -24.28
N GLY A 100 4.83 -5.69 -24.15
CA GLY A 100 4.51 -6.92 -24.88
C GLY A 100 5.35 -8.14 -24.49
N GLY A 101 6.20 -8.04 -23.47
CA GLY A 101 7.21 -9.05 -23.13
C GLY A 101 7.04 -9.64 -21.74
N GLU A 102 7.62 -8.96 -20.74
CA GLU A 102 7.74 -9.51 -19.40
C GLU A 102 6.42 -9.51 -18.62
N LYS A 103 6.38 -10.35 -17.59
CA LYS A 103 5.34 -10.38 -16.57
C LYS A 103 5.23 -8.99 -15.91
N GLU A 104 4.03 -8.42 -15.88
CA GLU A 104 3.81 -7.11 -15.26
C GLU A 104 3.62 -7.25 -13.75
N ASP A 105 4.72 -7.10 -12.99
CA ASP A 105 4.69 -6.83 -11.55
C ASP A 105 4.79 -5.32 -11.25
N ILE A 106 4.71 -4.94 -9.96
CA ILE A 106 4.74 -3.51 -9.56
C ILE A 106 6.08 -2.87 -9.91
N LEU A 107 7.19 -3.59 -9.74
CA LEU A 107 8.53 -3.05 -10.00
C LEU A 107 8.77 -2.91 -11.51
N HIS A 108 8.35 -3.90 -12.29
CA HIS A 108 8.37 -3.82 -13.74
C HIS A 108 7.57 -2.62 -14.23
N MET A 109 6.33 -2.47 -13.78
CA MET A 109 5.42 -1.38 -14.15
C MET A 109 5.91 0.01 -13.70
N LEU A 110 6.64 0.11 -12.59
CA LEU A 110 7.10 1.40 -12.11
C LEU A 110 8.52 1.74 -12.54
N PHE A 111 9.38 0.76 -12.85
CA PHE A 111 10.82 1.00 -12.96
C PHE A 111 11.50 0.29 -14.13
N HIS A 112 11.11 -0.94 -14.48
CA HIS A 112 11.95 -1.75 -15.37
C HIS A 112 11.61 -1.66 -16.85
N TYR A 113 10.34 -1.43 -17.24
CA TYR A 113 10.02 -1.33 -18.67
C TYR A 113 10.60 -0.05 -19.30
N SER A 114 10.87 -0.11 -20.61
CA SER A 114 11.58 0.93 -21.38
C SER A 114 11.04 2.34 -21.14
N TYR A 115 9.71 2.50 -21.16
CA TYR A 115 9.09 3.80 -20.94
C TYR A 115 9.14 4.26 -19.47
N ALA A 116 9.02 3.36 -18.48
CA ALA A 116 9.24 3.74 -17.09
C ALA A 116 10.68 4.22 -16.87
N ARG A 117 11.67 3.52 -17.46
CA ARG A 117 13.08 3.93 -17.42
C ARG A 117 13.30 5.31 -18.04
N LEU A 118 12.62 5.61 -19.16
CA LEU A 118 12.67 6.93 -19.78
C LEU A 118 12.10 8.03 -18.87
N VAL A 119 10.95 7.76 -18.22
CA VAL A 119 10.35 8.69 -17.24
C VAL A 119 11.35 8.98 -16.10
N TRP A 120 11.99 7.96 -15.56
CA TRP A 120 12.98 8.15 -14.49
C TRP A 120 14.22 8.89 -14.95
N ALA A 121 14.76 8.58 -16.14
CA ALA A 121 15.88 9.31 -16.71
C ALA A 121 15.60 10.82 -16.87
N LEU A 122 14.38 11.18 -17.30
CA LEU A 122 13.94 12.57 -17.43
C LEU A 122 13.60 13.23 -16.08
N SER A 123 13.30 12.44 -15.05
CA SER A 123 12.93 12.96 -13.73
C SER A 123 14.09 13.65 -13.01
N GLY A 124 15.32 13.18 -13.23
CA GLY A 124 16.51 13.58 -12.48
C GLY A 124 16.67 12.87 -11.13
N ILE A 125 15.78 11.95 -10.76
CA ILE A 125 15.91 11.10 -9.55
C ILE A 125 16.68 9.83 -9.90
N ARG A 126 17.81 9.61 -9.22
CA ARG A 126 18.61 8.38 -9.32
C ARG A 126 18.14 7.38 -8.27
N TRP A 127 17.10 6.61 -8.59
CA TRP A 127 16.55 5.59 -7.70
C TRP A 127 17.35 4.29 -7.74
N GLU A 128 18.11 4.06 -8.83
CA GLU A 128 18.85 2.82 -9.09
C GLU A 128 19.98 2.58 -8.09
N SER A 129 20.47 3.63 -7.43
CA SER A 129 21.50 3.52 -6.40
C SER A 129 20.96 3.14 -5.03
N ILE A 130 19.64 3.06 -4.85
CA ILE A 130 19.01 2.82 -3.55
C ILE A 130 18.94 1.31 -3.31
N VAL A 131 19.81 0.82 -2.42
CA VAL A 131 19.85 -0.59 -2.02
C VAL A 131 18.59 -0.95 -1.24
N CYS A 132 17.94 -2.03 -1.64
CA CYS A 132 16.75 -2.51 -0.96
C CYS A 132 17.12 -3.39 0.24
N SER A 133 16.60 -3.03 1.41
CA SER A 133 16.81 -3.75 2.67
C SER A 133 15.91 -4.98 2.83
N GLY A 134 14.96 -5.23 1.93
CA GLY A 134 14.00 -6.33 2.08
C GLY A 134 13.28 -6.77 0.80
N PRO A 135 12.47 -7.83 0.85
CA PRO A 135 11.88 -8.43 -0.35
C PRO A 135 10.58 -7.76 -0.82
N SER A 136 10.08 -6.74 -0.12
CA SER A 136 8.77 -6.14 -0.38
C SER A 136 8.85 -4.71 -0.90
N VAL A 137 7.83 -4.30 -1.67
CA VAL A 137 7.67 -2.90 -2.12
C VAL A 137 7.59 -1.94 -0.93
N GLU A 138 7.00 -2.38 0.19
CA GLU A 138 6.98 -1.61 1.43
C GLU A 138 8.38 -1.33 1.98
N ALA A 139 9.21 -2.37 2.11
CA ALA A 139 10.58 -2.23 2.60
C ALA A 139 11.37 -1.29 1.70
N TRP A 140 11.24 -1.47 0.39
CA TRP A 140 11.92 -0.63 -0.58
C TRP A 140 11.46 0.84 -0.55
N PHE A 141 10.15 1.08 -0.48
CA PHE A 141 9.62 2.46 -0.36
C PHE A 141 10.11 3.15 0.92
N ARG A 142 10.31 2.39 2.00
CA ARG A 142 10.89 2.90 3.24
C ARG A 142 12.36 3.30 3.04
N ASP A 143 13.17 2.47 2.38
CA ASP A 143 14.56 2.80 2.08
C ASP A 143 14.67 4.04 1.20
N VAL A 144 13.84 4.13 0.14
CA VAL A 144 13.78 5.31 -0.73
C VAL A 144 13.36 6.56 0.03
N HIS A 145 12.40 6.44 0.96
CA HIS A 145 11.98 7.56 1.80
C HIS A 145 13.12 8.06 2.70
N LEU A 146 13.90 7.16 3.28
CA LEU A 146 15.04 7.49 4.14
C LEU A 146 16.15 8.20 3.36
N GLU A 147 16.40 7.78 2.12
CA GLU A 147 17.45 8.37 1.27
C GLU A 147 17.04 9.73 0.68
N LEU A 148 15.81 9.84 0.14
CA LEU A 148 15.38 11.05 -0.56
C LEU A 148 14.81 12.12 0.38
N GLY A 149 13.90 11.71 1.27
CA GLY A 149 13.17 12.61 2.18
C GLY A 149 12.43 13.78 1.50
N GLY A 150 11.80 14.62 2.32
CA GLY A 150 11.30 15.94 1.92
C GLY A 150 10.46 15.97 0.63
N ILE A 151 10.74 16.97 -0.24
CA ILE A 151 10.05 17.16 -1.51
C ILE A 151 10.41 16.09 -2.55
N TYR A 152 11.63 15.53 -2.49
CA TYR A 152 12.07 14.48 -3.41
C TYR A 152 11.29 13.18 -3.20
N TRP A 153 10.95 12.85 -1.96
CA TRP A 153 10.05 11.74 -1.65
C TRP A 153 8.63 11.97 -2.23
N VAL A 154 8.09 13.18 -2.08
CA VAL A 154 6.78 13.54 -2.66
C VAL A 154 6.84 13.41 -4.18
N LEU A 155 7.91 13.90 -4.81
CA LEU A 155 8.13 13.81 -6.25
C LEU A 155 8.26 12.35 -6.70
N PHE A 156 9.03 11.53 -5.99
CA PHE A 156 9.18 10.10 -6.27
C PHE A 156 7.82 9.38 -6.29
N LEU A 157 7.02 9.54 -5.24
CA LEU A 157 5.68 8.94 -5.18
C LEU A 157 4.75 9.46 -6.27
N THR A 158 4.83 10.76 -6.58
CA THR A 158 3.98 11.38 -7.60
C THR A 158 4.36 10.92 -9.00
N ILE A 159 5.65 10.68 -9.28
CA ILE A 159 6.11 10.06 -10.53
C ILE A 159 5.58 8.63 -10.62
N CYS A 160 5.70 7.82 -9.56
CA CYS A 160 5.14 6.46 -9.55
C CYS A 160 3.64 6.47 -9.88
N TRP A 161 2.88 7.36 -9.24
CA TRP A 161 1.45 7.53 -9.49
C TRP A 161 1.14 7.97 -10.92
N ALA A 162 1.89 8.93 -11.46
CA ALA A 162 1.70 9.44 -12.81
C ALA A 162 2.07 8.40 -13.89
N THR A 163 3.14 7.63 -13.68
CA THR A 163 3.53 6.50 -14.54
C THR A 163 2.44 5.43 -14.57
N TRP A 164 1.91 5.04 -13.41
CA TRP A 164 0.76 4.12 -13.34
C TRP A 164 -0.47 4.69 -14.05
N GLY A 165 -0.75 5.98 -13.88
CA GLY A 165 -1.83 6.68 -14.58
C GLY A 165 -1.65 6.65 -16.10
N SER A 166 -0.45 6.92 -16.61
CA SER A 166 -0.09 6.84 -18.03
C SER A 166 -0.29 5.42 -18.58
N ARG A 167 0.20 4.39 -17.87
CA ARG A 167 -0.03 2.98 -18.21
C ARG A 167 -1.52 2.65 -18.32
N ASN A 168 -2.35 3.12 -17.40
CA ASN A 168 -3.79 2.87 -17.45
C ASN A 168 -4.49 3.62 -18.60
N GLN A 169 -4.06 4.83 -18.92
CA GLN A 169 -4.59 5.57 -20.07
C GLN A 169 -4.27 4.85 -21.39
N TRP A 170 -3.04 4.32 -21.51
CA TRP A 170 -2.66 3.50 -22.65
C TRP A 170 -3.57 2.27 -22.79
N LEU A 171 -3.74 1.50 -21.72
CA LEU A 171 -4.47 0.22 -21.81
C LEU A 171 -5.97 0.35 -21.97
N PHE A 172 -6.60 1.31 -21.29
CA PHE A 172 -8.06 1.44 -21.31
C PHE A 172 -8.58 2.45 -22.34
N LYS A 173 -7.72 3.34 -22.84
CA LYS A 173 -8.12 4.44 -23.74
C LYS A 173 -7.25 4.55 -24.99
N GLY A 174 -6.20 3.72 -25.14
CA GLY A 174 -5.26 3.80 -26.26
C GLY A 174 -4.44 5.10 -26.31
N ARG A 175 -4.43 5.87 -25.20
CA ARG A 175 -3.76 7.17 -25.17
C ARG A 175 -2.32 7.00 -24.73
N ASP A 176 -1.38 7.21 -25.64
CA ASP A 176 0.02 7.32 -25.30
C ASP A 176 0.31 8.73 -24.73
N THR A 177 1.09 8.78 -23.66
CA THR A 177 1.46 10.03 -22.99
C THR A 177 2.97 10.12 -23.01
N GLU A 178 3.55 11.23 -23.46
CA GLU A 178 5.00 11.37 -23.51
C GLU A 178 5.61 11.32 -22.10
N ALA A 179 6.81 10.74 -21.99
CA ALA A 179 7.48 10.61 -20.68
C ALA A 179 7.76 11.99 -20.04
N GLN A 180 8.05 13.00 -20.84
CA GLN A 180 8.24 14.38 -20.37
C GLN A 180 6.95 14.98 -19.80
N GLU A 181 5.79 14.64 -20.36
CA GLU A 181 4.49 15.05 -19.82
C GLU A 181 4.23 14.43 -18.45
N VAL A 182 4.60 13.17 -18.25
CA VAL A 182 4.49 12.48 -16.94
C VAL A 182 5.34 13.19 -15.89
N VAL A 183 6.60 13.50 -16.20
CA VAL A 183 7.51 14.20 -15.28
C VAL A 183 7.03 15.61 -14.97
N SER A 184 6.61 16.37 -15.99
CA SER A 184 6.10 17.74 -15.80
C SER A 184 4.80 17.78 -14.99
N LEU A 185 3.90 16.81 -15.19
CA LEU A 185 2.71 16.63 -14.37
C LEU A 185 3.08 16.39 -12.90
N ALA A 186 4.01 15.48 -12.64
CA ALA A 186 4.44 15.17 -11.28
C ALA A 186 5.06 16.40 -10.59
N ARG A 187 5.93 17.13 -11.28
CA ARG A 187 6.54 18.38 -10.77
C ARG A 187 5.49 19.44 -10.44
N ARG A 188 4.50 19.65 -11.32
CA ARG A 188 3.39 20.60 -11.07
C ARG A 188 2.59 20.23 -9.84
N ILE A 189 2.27 18.95 -9.65
CA ILE A 189 1.53 18.46 -8.47
C ILE A 189 2.35 18.70 -7.19
N CYS A 190 3.65 18.42 -7.20
CA CYS A 190 4.51 18.66 -6.04
C CYS A 190 4.55 20.14 -5.65
N VAL A 191 4.80 21.03 -6.62
CA VAL A 191 4.84 22.49 -6.39
C VAL A 191 3.49 23.01 -5.89
N ALA A 192 2.39 22.57 -6.49
CA ALA A 192 1.05 22.98 -6.05
C ALA A 192 0.76 22.54 -4.61
N THR A 193 1.19 21.34 -4.21
CA THR A 193 0.98 20.81 -2.86
C THR A 193 1.83 21.56 -1.82
N GLU A 194 3.03 21.99 -2.20
CA GLU A 194 3.87 22.84 -1.35
C GLU A 194 3.30 24.26 -1.20
N ALA A 195 2.77 24.84 -2.29
CA ALA A 195 2.15 26.16 -2.27
C ALA A 195 0.89 26.21 -1.38
N VAL A 196 -0.01 25.22 -1.50
CA VAL A 196 -1.22 25.12 -0.65
C VAL A 196 -0.85 25.04 0.82
N LYS A 197 0.21 24.31 1.15
CA LYS A 197 0.69 24.20 2.53
C LYS A 197 1.26 25.47 3.09
N ASN A 198 2.03 26.21 2.30
CA ASN A 198 2.58 27.48 2.75
C ASN A 198 1.45 28.48 3.09
N ILE A 199 0.29 28.37 2.41
CA ILE A 199 -0.92 29.13 2.72
C ILE A 199 -1.56 28.63 4.03
N ASP A 200 -1.75 27.32 4.19
CA ASP A 200 -2.37 26.72 5.38
C ASP A 200 -1.53 26.92 6.66
N ASP A 201 -0.20 26.90 6.55
CA ASP A 201 0.76 27.07 7.66
C ASP A 201 0.96 28.54 8.08
N GLY A 202 0.20 29.48 7.51
CA GLY A 202 0.19 30.89 7.95
C GLY A 202 1.47 31.68 7.65
N ARG A 203 2.30 31.24 6.70
CA ARG A 203 3.35 32.10 6.12
C ARG A 203 2.73 32.95 5.03
N GLY A 204 1.94 33.93 5.49
CA GLY A 204 1.44 35.00 4.64
C GLY A 204 2.56 35.60 3.81
N VAL A 205 2.26 35.84 2.55
CA VAL A 205 3.03 36.70 1.65
C VAL A 205 3.16 38.06 2.33
N ASN A 206 4.25 38.26 3.09
CA ASN A 206 4.61 39.56 3.62
C ASN A 206 5.49 40.25 2.57
N ASN A 207 4.84 41.19 1.88
CA ASN A 207 5.37 42.39 1.23
C ASN A 207 6.51 42.27 0.23
N VAL A 208 6.18 42.50 -1.04
CA VAL A 208 6.98 43.39 -1.90
C VAL A 208 6.03 44.46 -2.42
N ILE A 209 6.17 45.67 -1.88
CA ILE A 209 5.91 46.92 -2.61
C ILE A 209 7.17 47.20 -3.41
#